data_AF-A0A3B0IUW1-F1
#
_entry.id   AF-A0A3B0IUW1-F1
#
_cell.length_a   1.000
_cell.length_b   1.000
_cell.length_c   1.000
_cell.angle_alpha   90.00
_cell.angle_beta   90.00
_cell.angle_gamma   90.00
#
_symmetry.space_group_name_H-M   'P 1'
#
loop_
_entity.id
_entity.type
_entity.pdbx_description
1 polymer ?
#
loop_
_entity_poly.entity_id
_entity_poly.type
_entity_poly.pdbx_seq_one_letter_code
_entity_poly.pdbx_strand_id
1 'polypeptide(L)'
;MRYKQMTRQEAVKRCYELTPQLREYDEFMYLSVRWLPYTMFFHQKNYRSAVINTNEMGFRMSKSFSGWVSPANFPTDELVNIVIGGLTAMGTGATLDAYTISSILSKLTGEIWLNFGGSGYNCVQEAILFMLNQHRFKKIKNIIILSGLSTLTFEGLPDDFTTEYGKYYYSYGLAHYMNKYNEGLAYGINSNPPCNNSAAKKFIPKLAERLNNWLDDLAQNPMEKVFTDTYIDIKERLNRAVKMTVESAVQIKQLAKSMIPKCIISCSRSLDGVKSGFIKMNKRCFTQ
;
A
#
# COMPACT_ATOMS: atom_id res chain seq x y z
N MET A 1 -5.32 8.81 -38.58
CA MET A 1 -6.51 8.91 -37.71
C MET A 1 -6.50 10.26 -37.03
N ARG A 2 -7.57 11.07 -37.16
CA ARG A 2 -7.76 12.26 -36.32
C ARG A 2 -8.47 11.82 -35.04
N TYR A 3 -7.79 11.91 -33.90
CA TYR A 3 -8.42 11.63 -32.60
C TYR A 3 -9.39 12.77 -32.27
N LYS A 4 -10.65 12.45 -31.96
CA LYS A 4 -11.60 13.43 -31.41
C LYS A 4 -11.10 13.80 -30.02
N GLN A 5 -10.91 15.10 -29.77
CA GLN A 5 -10.63 15.59 -28.42
C GLN A 5 -11.89 15.38 -27.56
N MET A 6 -11.75 14.62 -26.47
CA MET A 6 -12.85 14.33 -25.55
C MET A 6 -12.69 15.15 -24.29
N THR A 7 -13.81 15.59 -23.71
CA THR A 7 -13.83 16.08 -22.33
C THR A 7 -13.52 14.95 -21.36
N ARG A 8 -13.13 15.26 -20.10
CA ARG A 8 -12.88 14.24 -19.06
C ARG A 8 -14.08 13.32 -18.85
N GLN A 9 -15.29 13.88 -18.81
CA GLN A 9 -16.52 13.10 -18.62
C GLN A 9 -16.80 12.17 -19.81
N GLU A 10 -16.61 12.65 -21.04
CA GLU A 10 -16.73 11.81 -22.24
C GLU A 10 -15.70 10.69 -22.25
N ALA A 11 -14.45 10.97 -21.87
CA ALA A 11 -13.39 9.97 -21.79
C ALA A 11 -13.71 8.89 -20.74
N VAL A 12 -14.15 9.27 -19.54
CA VAL A 12 -14.56 8.33 -18.48
C VAL A 12 -15.74 7.48 -18.93
N LYS A 13 -16.77 8.09 -19.53
CA LYS A 13 -17.91 7.36 -20.08
C LYS A 13 -17.47 6.36 -21.14
N ARG A 14 -16.57 6.77 -22.05
CA ARG A 14 -16.04 5.87 -23.09
C ARG A 14 -15.23 4.72 -22.50
N CYS A 15 -14.45 4.96 -21.45
CA CYS A 15 -13.76 3.89 -20.72
C CYS A 15 -14.75 2.86 -20.14
N TYR A 16 -15.86 3.31 -19.55
CA TYR A 16 -16.87 2.40 -19.02
C TYR A 16 -17.66 1.67 -20.10
N GLU A 17 -17.83 2.25 -21.30
CA GLU A 17 -18.43 1.54 -22.42
C GLU A 17 -17.52 0.40 -22.92
N LEU A 18 -16.21 0.64 -22.99
CA LEU A 18 -15.23 -0.33 -23.49
C LEU A 18 -14.84 -1.38 -22.44
N THR A 19 -14.81 -0.97 -21.18
CA THR A 19 -14.38 -1.79 -20.04
C THR A 19 -15.31 -1.55 -18.85
N PRO A 20 -16.55 -2.09 -18.88
CA PRO A 20 -17.56 -1.83 -17.87
C PRO A 20 -17.13 -2.17 -16.45
N GLN A 21 -16.28 -3.18 -16.30
CA GLN A 21 -15.73 -3.61 -15.01
C GLN A 21 -14.88 -2.51 -14.32
N LEU A 22 -14.36 -1.53 -15.06
CA LEU A 22 -13.59 -0.43 -14.46
C LEU A 22 -14.45 0.47 -13.56
N ARG A 23 -15.77 0.51 -13.77
CA ARG A 23 -16.66 1.25 -12.88
C ARG A 23 -16.61 0.71 -11.45
N GLU A 24 -16.59 -0.62 -11.30
CA GLU A 24 -16.46 -1.28 -10.00
C GLU A 24 -15.10 -1.02 -9.36
N TYR A 25 -14.03 -0.95 -10.15
CA TYR A 25 -12.71 -0.60 -9.64
C TYR A 25 -12.64 0.85 -9.16
N ASP A 26 -13.24 1.78 -9.89
CA ASP A 26 -13.31 3.18 -9.48
C ASP A 26 -14.13 3.33 -8.21
N GLU A 27 -15.29 2.67 -8.12
CA GLU A 27 -16.10 2.64 -6.90
C GLU A 27 -15.33 2.06 -5.71
N PHE A 28 -14.70 0.90 -5.90
CA PHE A 28 -13.87 0.22 -4.93
C PHE A 28 -12.69 1.07 -4.42
N MET A 29 -12.06 1.86 -5.30
CA MET A 29 -10.90 2.68 -4.94
C MET A 29 -11.28 4.05 -4.36
N TYR A 30 -12.30 4.72 -4.91
CA TYR A 30 -12.53 6.15 -4.64
C TYR A 30 -13.68 6.43 -3.69
N LEU A 31 -14.69 5.56 -3.57
CA LEU A 31 -15.81 5.86 -2.65
C LEU A 31 -15.44 5.69 -1.19
N SER A 32 -14.39 4.92 -0.88
CA SER A 32 -14.04 4.65 0.51
C SER A 32 -12.58 4.20 0.64
N VAL A 33 -11.67 5.17 0.81
CA VAL A 33 -10.27 4.91 1.14
C VAL A 33 -10.16 4.58 2.62
N ARG A 34 -9.69 3.37 2.96
CA ARG A 34 -9.44 2.99 4.36
C ARG A 34 -8.00 3.32 4.72
N TRP A 35 -7.79 4.38 5.47
CA TRP A 35 -6.46 4.78 5.97
C TRP A 35 -5.96 3.78 7.02
N LEU A 36 -4.74 3.28 6.83
CA LEU A 36 -4.08 2.33 7.73
C LEU A 36 -2.67 2.81 8.08
N PRO A 37 -2.20 2.59 9.32
CA PRO A 37 -0.81 2.82 9.68
C PRO A 37 0.16 2.06 8.75
N TYR A 38 1.33 2.64 8.51
CA TYR A 38 2.49 2.11 7.76
C TYR A 38 2.28 1.88 6.26
N THR A 39 1.11 1.40 5.85
CA THR A 39 0.74 1.22 4.43
C THR A 39 0.03 2.46 3.86
N MET A 40 -0.27 3.44 4.71
CA MET A 40 -1.04 4.66 4.46
C MET A 40 -2.53 4.39 4.20
N PHE A 41 -2.86 3.48 3.30
CA PHE A 41 -4.24 3.10 3.00
C PHE A 41 -4.29 1.65 2.57
N PHE A 42 -5.45 0.99 2.66
CA PHE A 42 -5.68 -0.31 2.04
C PHE A 42 -7.16 -0.41 1.63
N HIS A 43 -7.53 -1.48 0.95
CA HIS A 43 -8.88 -1.62 0.39
C HIS A 43 -9.98 -1.71 1.44
N GLN A 44 -11.22 -1.50 1.00
CA GLN A 44 -12.39 -1.78 1.83
C GLN A 44 -12.47 -3.21 2.32
N LYS A 45 -13.00 -3.37 3.53
CA LYS A 45 -13.34 -4.68 4.11
C LYS A 45 -14.65 -5.17 3.50
N ASN A 46 -14.77 -6.48 3.29
CA ASN A 46 -16.05 -7.10 2.91
C ASN A 46 -16.71 -6.47 1.68
N TYR A 47 -15.92 -5.89 0.76
CA TYR A 47 -16.46 -5.33 -0.48
C TYR A 47 -17.02 -6.46 -1.33
N ARG A 48 -18.22 -6.29 -1.87
CA ARG A 48 -18.89 -7.30 -2.69
C ARG A 48 -19.36 -6.69 -3.99
N SER A 49 -19.00 -7.33 -5.10
CA SER A 49 -19.47 -6.98 -6.44
C SER A 49 -19.36 -8.19 -7.37
N ALA A 50 -19.84 -8.04 -8.60
CA ALA A 50 -19.59 -9.05 -9.62
C ALA A 50 -18.09 -9.19 -9.95
N VAL A 51 -17.31 -8.10 -9.86
CA VAL A 51 -15.96 -8.00 -10.42
C VAL A 51 -14.86 -8.29 -9.40
N ILE A 52 -14.96 -7.66 -8.24
CA ILE A 52 -13.98 -7.69 -7.17
C ILE A 52 -14.66 -7.92 -5.83
N ASN A 53 -14.13 -8.85 -5.04
CA ASN A 53 -14.59 -9.10 -3.68
C ASN A 53 -13.41 -9.12 -2.71
N THR A 54 -13.58 -8.53 -1.53
CA THR A 54 -12.53 -8.50 -0.49
C THR A 54 -12.95 -9.17 0.81
N ASN A 55 -12.02 -9.76 1.52
CA ASN A 55 -12.29 -10.31 2.85
C ASN A 55 -12.41 -9.20 3.92
N GLU A 56 -12.55 -9.60 5.17
CA GLU A 56 -12.67 -8.73 6.35
C GLU A 56 -11.41 -7.92 6.68
N MET A 57 -10.27 -8.23 6.02
CA MET A 57 -9.04 -7.44 6.09
C MET A 57 -8.83 -6.57 4.84
N GLY A 58 -9.66 -6.69 3.81
CA GLY A 58 -9.54 -5.97 2.55
C GLY A 58 -8.62 -6.62 1.50
N PHE A 59 -8.22 -7.87 1.69
CA PHE A 59 -7.54 -8.62 0.62
C PHE A 59 -8.54 -9.17 -0.37
N ARG A 60 -8.19 -9.14 -1.65
CA ARG A 60 -9.04 -9.71 -2.70
C ARG A 60 -9.13 -11.23 -2.58
N MET A 61 -10.32 -11.77 -2.81
CA MET A 61 -10.57 -13.20 -2.83
C MET A 61 -9.90 -13.86 -4.04
N SER A 62 -9.40 -15.09 -3.86
CA SER A 62 -8.89 -15.92 -4.96
C SER A 62 -9.69 -17.22 -5.04
N LYS A 63 -9.93 -17.72 -6.26
CA LYS A 63 -10.63 -18.98 -6.51
C LYS A 63 -9.61 -20.12 -6.60
N SER A 64 -9.71 -21.09 -5.70
CA SER A 64 -8.91 -22.33 -5.70
C SER A 64 -9.79 -23.55 -6.00
N PHE A 65 -9.17 -24.74 -6.03
CA PHE A 65 -9.88 -26.02 -6.11
C PHE A 65 -10.71 -26.32 -4.85
N SER A 66 -10.33 -25.75 -3.69
CA SER A 66 -11.00 -25.93 -2.40
C SER A 66 -12.07 -24.87 -2.13
N GLY A 67 -12.25 -23.90 -3.03
CA GLY A 67 -13.25 -22.84 -2.91
C GLY A 67 -12.62 -21.45 -2.95
N TRP A 68 -13.22 -20.50 -2.24
CA TRP A 68 -12.73 -19.12 -2.17
C TRP A 68 -11.76 -18.95 -1.00
N VAL A 69 -10.56 -18.48 -1.28
CA VAL A 69 -9.50 -18.29 -0.30
C VAL A 69 -9.04 -16.85 -0.23
N SER A 70 -8.49 -16.45 0.91
CA SER A 70 -7.88 -15.13 1.08
C SER A 70 -6.92 -15.12 2.28
N PRO A 71 -6.00 -14.14 2.37
CA PRO A 71 -5.04 -14.05 3.47
C PRO A 71 -5.60 -13.98 4.90
N ALA A 72 -6.84 -13.52 5.08
CA ALA A 72 -7.40 -13.34 6.42
C ALA A 72 -7.80 -14.64 7.11
N ASN A 73 -8.37 -15.57 6.34
CA ASN A 73 -8.97 -16.82 6.84
C ASN A 73 -8.25 -18.07 6.32
N PHE A 74 -7.01 -17.92 5.85
CA PHE A 74 -6.25 -19.07 5.39
C PHE A 74 -5.62 -19.81 6.59
N PRO A 75 -5.73 -21.15 6.67
CA PRO A 75 -5.16 -21.92 7.79
C PRO A 75 -3.64 -21.75 7.88
N THR A 76 -3.16 -21.42 9.08
CA THR A 76 -1.75 -21.11 9.34
C THR A 76 -0.78 -22.25 8.98
N ASP A 77 -1.21 -23.50 9.14
CA ASP A 77 -0.38 -24.69 8.96
C ASP A 77 -0.47 -25.32 7.56
N GLU A 78 -1.30 -24.77 6.68
CA GLU A 78 -1.46 -25.22 5.29
C GLU A 78 -0.38 -24.62 4.38
N LEU A 79 0.00 -25.39 3.35
CA LEU A 79 0.98 -24.96 2.37
C LEU A 79 0.34 -23.95 1.41
N VAL A 80 0.99 -22.81 1.22
CA VAL A 80 0.43 -21.72 0.41
C VAL A 80 1.44 -21.09 -0.53
N ASN A 81 0.96 -20.57 -1.65
CA ASN A 81 1.70 -19.72 -2.55
C ASN A 81 1.14 -18.29 -2.50
N ILE A 82 1.98 -17.29 -2.75
CA ILE A 82 1.61 -15.88 -2.59
C ILE A 82 1.98 -15.09 -3.84
N VAL A 83 1.06 -14.26 -4.34
CA VAL A 83 1.31 -13.25 -5.38
C VAL A 83 1.29 -11.88 -4.74
N ILE A 84 2.42 -11.18 -4.72
CA ILE A 84 2.60 -9.83 -4.16
C ILE A 84 2.71 -8.82 -5.29
N GLY A 85 2.14 -7.63 -5.13
CA GLY A 85 2.37 -6.53 -6.06
C GLY A 85 1.34 -5.40 -5.96
N GLY A 86 1.41 -4.48 -6.90
CA GLY A 86 0.48 -3.36 -7.01
C GLY A 86 -0.86 -3.75 -7.66
N LEU A 87 -1.40 -2.83 -8.47
CA LEU A 87 -2.64 -2.99 -9.23
C LEU A 87 -2.68 -4.26 -10.10
N THR A 88 -1.54 -4.65 -10.67
CA THR A 88 -1.41 -5.84 -11.54
C THR A 88 -1.58 -7.14 -10.76
N ALA A 89 -0.94 -7.28 -9.60
CA ALA A 89 -1.12 -8.45 -8.73
C ALA A 89 -2.54 -8.51 -8.14
N MET A 90 -3.08 -7.34 -7.74
CA MET A 90 -4.48 -7.20 -7.34
C MET A 90 -5.44 -7.66 -8.46
N GLY A 91 -5.02 -7.58 -9.71
CA GLY A 91 -5.80 -7.98 -10.87
C GLY A 91 -6.77 -6.90 -11.33
N THR A 92 -6.36 -5.63 -11.25
CA THR A 92 -7.15 -4.49 -11.76
C THR A 92 -7.39 -4.67 -13.25
N GLY A 93 -8.65 -4.50 -13.67
CA GLY A 93 -9.09 -4.78 -15.04
C GLY A 93 -9.61 -6.20 -15.28
N ALA A 94 -9.41 -7.14 -14.35
CA ALA A 94 -10.06 -8.44 -14.41
C ALA A 94 -11.58 -8.28 -14.25
N THR A 95 -12.37 -9.07 -14.99
CA THR A 95 -13.84 -8.99 -14.94
C THR A 95 -14.47 -9.78 -13.79
N LEU A 96 -13.72 -10.70 -13.17
CA LEU A 96 -14.13 -11.52 -12.02
C LEU A 96 -12.90 -11.87 -11.17
N ASP A 97 -13.08 -12.15 -9.88
CA ASP A 97 -12.01 -12.66 -9.00
C ASP A 97 -11.37 -13.96 -9.54
N ALA A 98 -12.15 -14.79 -10.22
CA ALA A 98 -11.69 -16.04 -10.84
C ALA A 98 -10.70 -15.83 -12.00
N TYR A 99 -10.58 -14.61 -12.53
CA TYR A 99 -9.67 -14.24 -13.62
C TYR A 99 -8.45 -13.45 -13.16
N THR A 100 -8.25 -13.34 -11.84
CA THR A 100 -7.00 -12.78 -11.30
C THR A 100 -5.84 -13.76 -11.49
N ILE A 101 -4.61 -13.24 -11.46
CA ILE A 101 -3.40 -14.05 -11.58
C ILE A 101 -3.37 -15.15 -10.52
N SER A 102 -3.70 -14.84 -9.26
CA SER A 102 -3.78 -15.84 -8.18
C SER A 102 -4.78 -16.96 -8.50
N SER A 103 -6.00 -16.61 -8.92
CA SER A 103 -7.02 -17.63 -9.28
C SER A 103 -6.62 -18.48 -10.48
N ILE A 104 -6.02 -17.86 -11.51
CA ILE A 104 -5.55 -18.57 -12.70
C ILE A 104 -4.38 -19.51 -12.35
N LEU A 105 -3.42 -19.05 -11.55
CA LEU A 105 -2.34 -19.90 -11.05
C LEU A 105 -2.88 -21.06 -10.22
N SER A 106 -3.88 -20.82 -9.37
CA SER A 106 -4.55 -21.90 -8.64
C SER A 106 -5.19 -22.93 -9.54
N LYS A 107 -5.87 -22.49 -10.60
CA LYS A 107 -6.46 -23.39 -11.60
C LYS A 107 -5.39 -24.19 -12.36
N LEU A 108 -4.29 -23.55 -12.77
CA LEU A 108 -3.24 -24.16 -13.60
C LEU A 108 -2.35 -25.13 -12.82
N THR A 109 -2.04 -24.81 -11.56
CA THR A 109 -1.10 -25.59 -10.73
C THR A 109 -1.79 -26.61 -9.86
N GLY A 110 -3.10 -26.45 -9.62
CA GLY A 110 -3.81 -27.23 -8.58
C GLY A 110 -3.41 -26.84 -7.16
N GLU A 111 -2.63 -25.76 -6.97
CA GLU A 111 -2.18 -25.29 -5.68
C GLU A 111 -2.95 -24.05 -5.22
N ILE A 112 -2.86 -23.70 -3.95
CA ILE A 112 -3.51 -22.49 -3.42
C ILE A 112 -2.60 -21.29 -3.62
N TRP A 113 -3.12 -20.24 -4.25
CA TRP A 113 -2.44 -18.97 -4.47
C TRP A 113 -3.25 -17.83 -3.85
N LEU A 114 -2.63 -17.10 -2.93
CA LEU A 114 -3.23 -15.94 -2.28
C LEU A 114 -2.86 -14.65 -3.00
N ASN A 115 -3.80 -13.71 -3.03
CA ASN A 115 -3.61 -12.38 -3.59
C ASN A 115 -3.16 -11.40 -2.50
N PHE A 116 -1.91 -10.97 -2.57
CA PHE A 116 -1.28 -9.91 -1.76
C PHE A 116 -1.12 -8.61 -2.55
N GLY A 117 -2.04 -8.37 -3.48
CA GLY A 117 -2.11 -7.14 -4.25
C GLY A 117 -2.50 -5.94 -3.39
N GLY A 118 -1.92 -4.78 -3.68
CA GLY A 118 -2.31 -3.48 -3.15
C GLY A 118 -2.60 -2.51 -4.30
N SER A 119 -3.84 -2.04 -4.41
CA SER A 119 -4.18 -1.06 -5.44
C SER A 119 -3.49 0.27 -5.13
N GLY A 120 -2.78 0.84 -6.11
CA GLY A 120 -1.99 2.07 -5.94
C GLY A 120 -0.75 1.93 -5.05
N TYR A 121 -0.36 0.71 -4.65
CA TYR A 121 0.83 0.50 -3.83
C TYR A 121 2.11 0.61 -4.64
N ASN A 122 3.15 1.20 -4.04
CA ASN A 122 4.52 1.08 -4.50
C ASN A 122 5.19 -0.20 -3.93
N CYS A 123 6.39 -0.50 -4.42
CA CYS A 123 7.15 -1.69 -4.01
C CYS A 123 7.48 -1.75 -2.50
N VAL A 124 7.62 -0.61 -1.83
CA VAL A 124 7.90 -0.55 -0.40
C VAL A 124 6.63 -0.89 0.40
N GLN A 125 5.48 -0.34 0.02
CA GLN A 125 4.18 -0.65 0.62
C GLN A 125 3.82 -2.13 0.44
N GLU A 126 4.15 -2.72 -0.71
CA GLU A 126 4.01 -4.16 -0.95
C GLU A 126 4.87 -4.99 0.02
N ALA A 127 6.12 -4.61 0.26
CA ALA A 127 7.00 -5.28 1.21
C ALA A 127 6.51 -5.14 2.66
N ILE A 128 6.03 -3.94 3.05
CA ILE A 128 5.42 -3.70 4.36
C ILE A 128 4.17 -4.56 4.54
N LEU A 129 3.29 -4.62 3.53
CA LEU A 129 2.07 -5.43 3.58
C LEU A 129 2.39 -6.91 3.81
N PHE A 130 3.41 -7.43 3.12
CA PHE A 130 3.91 -8.78 3.34
C PHE A 130 4.48 -8.94 4.76
N MET A 131 5.38 -8.04 5.19
CA MET A 131 5.98 -8.08 6.53
C MET A 131 4.92 -8.12 7.64
N LEU A 132 3.86 -7.33 7.52
CA LEU A 132 2.79 -7.25 8.51
C LEU A 132 1.90 -8.49 8.56
N ASN A 133 1.88 -9.32 7.53
CA ASN A 133 0.95 -10.45 7.42
C ASN A 133 1.62 -11.81 7.28
N GLN A 134 2.92 -11.86 6.98
CA GLN A 134 3.63 -13.11 6.71
C GLN A 134 3.54 -14.10 7.89
N HIS A 135 3.48 -13.60 9.13
CA HIS A 135 3.40 -14.42 10.35
C HIS A 135 2.16 -15.33 10.39
N ARG A 136 1.16 -15.06 9.53
CA ARG A 136 -0.05 -15.86 9.37
C ARG A 136 0.19 -17.17 8.64
N PHE A 137 1.34 -17.36 8.00
CA PHE A 137 1.65 -18.56 7.22
C PHE A 137 2.94 -19.18 7.72
N LYS A 138 2.86 -20.41 8.22
CA LYS A 138 4.08 -21.16 8.59
C LYS A 138 4.74 -21.84 7.40
N LYS A 139 3.98 -22.08 6.32
CA LYS A 139 4.44 -22.84 5.15
C LYS A 139 4.16 -22.09 3.85
N ILE A 140 5.12 -21.28 3.42
CA ILE A 140 5.07 -20.62 2.12
C ILE A 140 5.94 -21.42 1.14
N LYS A 141 5.33 -21.94 0.07
CA LYS A 141 6.03 -22.70 -0.97
C LYS A 141 6.70 -21.77 -1.99
N ASN A 142 5.91 -20.89 -2.60
CA ASN A 142 6.37 -19.94 -3.60
C ASN A 142 5.85 -18.53 -3.33
N ILE A 143 6.66 -17.53 -3.69
CA ILE A 143 6.26 -16.12 -3.74
C ILE A 143 6.56 -15.60 -5.14
N ILE A 144 5.56 -15.02 -5.79
CA ILE A 144 5.72 -14.28 -7.05
C ILE A 144 5.54 -12.80 -6.75
N ILE A 145 6.48 -11.97 -7.22
CA ILE A 145 6.44 -10.51 -7.05
C ILE A 145 6.18 -9.86 -8.41
N LEU A 146 5.06 -9.15 -8.53
CA LEU A 146 4.64 -8.40 -9.71
C LEU A 146 4.59 -6.90 -9.36
N SER A 147 5.77 -6.28 -9.31
CA SER A 147 5.98 -4.93 -8.79
C SER A 147 6.57 -3.98 -9.83
N GLY A 148 6.61 -2.69 -9.50
CA GLY A 148 7.39 -1.67 -10.21
C GLY A 148 6.59 -0.69 -11.06
N LEU A 149 5.39 -1.03 -11.56
CA LEU A 149 4.60 -0.11 -12.39
C LEU A 149 4.17 1.15 -11.63
N SER A 150 3.60 0.99 -10.44
CA SER A 150 3.21 2.12 -9.58
C SER A 150 4.44 2.87 -9.07
N THR A 151 5.50 2.18 -8.68
CA THR A 151 6.78 2.81 -8.28
C THR A 151 7.31 3.70 -9.40
N LEU A 152 7.39 3.19 -10.63
CA LEU A 152 7.81 3.97 -11.80
C LEU A 152 6.91 5.18 -12.03
N THR A 153 5.60 5.02 -11.85
CA THR A 153 4.64 6.12 -11.95
C THR A 153 4.94 7.21 -10.91
N PHE A 154 5.12 6.84 -9.64
CA PHE A 154 5.34 7.79 -8.56
C PHE A 154 6.71 8.46 -8.59
N GLU A 155 7.75 7.79 -9.10
CA GLU A 155 9.04 8.43 -9.35
C GLU A 155 8.95 9.56 -10.40
N GLY A 156 7.86 9.63 -11.16
CA GLY A 156 7.55 10.74 -12.07
C GLY A 156 6.93 11.97 -11.39
N LEU A 157 6.60 11.92 -10.09
CA LEU A 157 6.05 13.06 -9.34
C LEU A 157 7.14 14.07 -8.95
N PRO A 158 6.80 15.35 -8.69
CA PRO A 158 7.80 16.37 -8.34
C PRO A 158 8.61 15.98 -7.10
N ASP A 159 9.89 16.37 -7.10
CA ASP A 159 10.78 15.99 -6.01
C ASP A 159 10.39 16.65 -4.68
N ASP A 160 9.63 17.75 -4.71
CA ASP A 160 8.98 18.39 -3.55
C ASP A 160 8.04 17.44 -2.77
N PHE A 161 7.55 16.37 -3.41
CA PHE A 161 6.70 15.36 -2.78
C PHE A 161 7.47 14.10 -2.36
N THR A 162 8.78 14.09 -2.55
CA THR A 162 9.66 13.04 -2.04
C THR A 162 9.83 13.21 -0.55
N THR A 163 9.63 12.14 0.19
CA THR A 163 9.99 12.07 1.62
C THR A 163 11.19 11.14 1.80
N GLU A 164 11.76 11.10 3.01
CA GLU A 164 12.77 10.10 3.39
C GLU A 164 12.29 8.65 3.18
N TYR A 165 10.97 8.44 3.14
CA TYR A 165 10.32 7.14 2.91
C TYR A 165 9.80 6.96 1.47
N GLY A 166 10.16 7.88 0.56
CA GLY A 166 9.79 7.85 -0.85
C GLY A 166 8.46 8.53 -1.18
N LYS A 167 7.95 8.21 -2.38
CA LYS A 167 6.71 8.74 -2.97
C LYS A 167 5.64 7.65 -3.04
N TYR A 168 4.37 8.03 -2.89
CA TYR A 168 3.24 7.11 -2.96
C TYR A 168 2.00 7.82 -3.52
N TYR A 169 0.92 7.06 -3.76
CA TYR A 169 -0.27 7.52 -4.46
C TYR A 169 -0.87 8.83 -3.92
N TYR A 170 -0.92 9.02 -2.60
CA TYR A 170 -1.46 10.23 -1.96
C TYR A 170 -0.38 11.20 -1.45
N SER A 171 0.85 11.15 -2.00
CA SER A 171 1.94 12.05 -1.57
C SER A 171 1.55 13.53 -1.59
N TYR A 172 0.88 13.99 -2.65
CA TYR A 172 0.42 15.39 -2.73
C TYR A 172 -0.61 15.72 -1.64
N GLY A 173 -1.65 14.90 -1.51
CA GLY A 173 -2.71 15.10 -0.53
C GLY A 173 -2.16 15.11 0.90
N LEU A 174 -1.27 14.18 1.23
CA LEU A 174 -0.63 14.17 2.56
C LEU A 174 0.18 15.43 2.81
N ALA A 175 1.07 15.81 1.89
CA ALA A 175 1.89 17.02 2.07
C ALA A 175 1.01 18.27 2.22
N HIS A 176 -0.01 18.43 1.38
CA HIS A 176 -0.94 19.54 1.43
C HIS A 176 -1.68 19.61 2.78
N TYR A 177 -2.33 18.52 3.22
CA TYR A 177 -3.10 18.53 4.45
C TYR A 177 -2.23 18.61 5.71
N MET A 178 -1.02 18.02 5.71
CA MET A 178 -0.10 18.12 6.83
C MET A 178 0.52 19.52 6.96
N ASN A 179 0.82 20.19 5.85
CA ASN A 179 1.28 21.58 5.89
C ASN A 179 0.18 22.50 6.45
N LYS A 180 -1.07 22.33 6.00
CA LYS A 180 -2.22 23.05 6.54
C LYS A 180 -2.42 22.79 8.03
N TYR A 181 -2.22 21.55 8.48
CA TYR A 181 -2.24 21.22 9.90
C TYR A 181 -1.12 21.92 10.69
N ASN A 182 0.11 21.95 10.15
CA ASN A 182 1.26 22.62 10.77
C ASN A 182 1.08 24.14 10.85
N GLU A 183 0.48 24.77 9.84
CA GLU A 183 0.09 26.19 9.88
C GLU A 183 -0.89 26.47 11.03
N GLY A 184 -1.84 25.55 11.24
CA GLY A 184 -2.76 25.58 12.39
C GLY A 184 -2.05 25.49 13.73
N LEU A 185 -1.05 24.60 13.86
CA LEU A 185 -0.24 24.46 15.07
C LEU A 185 0.61 25.72 15.35
N ALA A 186 1.27 26.26 14.32
CA ALA A 186 2.08 27.47 14.43
C ALA A 186 1.22 28.69 14.84
N TYR A 187 -0.02 28.74 14.36
CA TYR A 187 -0.99 29.75 14.81
C TYR A 187 -1.36 29.56 16.28
N GLY A 188 -1.65 28.33 16.72
CA GLY A 188 -1.95 28.00 18.11
C GLY A 188 -0.88 28.48 19.10
N ILE A 189 0.40 28.25 18.76
CA ILE A 189 1.56 28.71 19.54
C ILE A 189 1.65 30.24 19.59
N ASN A 190 1.45 30.92 18.45
CA ASN A 190 1.50 32.39 18.37
C ASN A 190 0.24 33.08 18.92
N SER A 191 -0.82 32.33 19.21
CA SER A 191 -2.10 32.82 19.73
C SER A 191 -2.27 32.68 21.24
N ASN A 192 -1.22 32.30 21.98
CA ASN A 192 -1.12 32.57 23.42
C ASN A 192 -0.63 34.01 23.62
N PRO A 193 -1.50 35.00 23.91
CA PRO A 193 -1.06 36.36 24.16
C PRO A 193 -0.66 36.47 25.64
N PRO A 194 0.37 37.23 26.01
CA PRO A 194 0.39 37.81 27.35
C PRO A 194 -0.89 38.65 27.49
N CYS A 195 -1.71 38.36 28.51
CA CYS A 195 -2.95 39.08 28.78
C CYS A 195 -2.72 40.59 28.72
N ASN A 196 -3.25 41.26 27.70
CA ASN A 196 -3.63 42.68 27.78
C ASN A 196 -4.59 43.11 26.66
N ASN A 197 -5.66 43.77 27.10
CA ASN A 197 -6.83 44.20 26.34
C ASN A 197 -6.51 45.34 25.37
N SER A 198 -6.67 45.13 24.05
CA SER A 198 -7.03 46.17 23.06
C SER A 198 -7.14 45.68 21.59
N ALA A 199 -7.44 44.40 21.34
CA ALA A 199 -7.32 43.82 19.98
C ALA A 199 -8.63 43.74 19.15
N ALA A 200 -9.77 44.30 19.58
CA ALA A 200 -11.06 44.07 18.92
C ALA A 200 -11.17 44.65 17.48
N LYS A 201 -10.32 45.58 17.06
CA LYS A 201 -10.40 46.22 15.73
C LYS A 201 -9.60 45.55 14.60
N LYS A 202 -8.73 44.57 14.91
CA LYS A 202 -7.91 43.85 13.89
C LYS A 202 -8.40 42.42 13.58
N PHE A 203 -9.44 41.94 14.26
CA PHE A 203 -9.94 40.56 14.12
C PHE A 203 -10.86 40.35 12.90
N ILE A 204 -11.65 41.35 12.52
CA ILE A 204 -12.66 41.24 11.46
C ILE A 204 -12.06 41.03 10.06
N PRO A 205 -11.05 41.81 9.59
CA PRO A 205 -10.48 41.58 8.25
C PRO A 205 -9.76 40.23 8.13
N LYS A 206 -9.14 39.74 9.22
CA LYS A 206 -8.45 38.43 9.25
C LYS A 206 -9.41 37.24 9.25
N LEU A 207 -10.62 37.40 9.78
CA LEU A 207 -11.64 36.34 9.73
C LEU A 207 -12.24 36.23 8.32
N ALA A 208 -12.41 37.36 7.63
CA ALA A 208 -12.88 37.40 6.25
C ALA A 208 -11.86 36.79 5.28
N GLU A 209 -10.57 37.10 5.45
CA GLU A 209 -9.48 36.51 4.68
C GLU A 209 -9.38 34.99 4.92
N ARG A 210 -9.62 34.53 6.15
CA ARG A 210 -9.73 33.10 6.50
C ARG A 210 -10.92 32.41 5.83
N LEU A 211 -12.09 33.06 5.80
CA LEU A 211 -13.27 32.52 5.12
C LEU A 211 -13.04 32.41 3.62
N ASN A 212 -12.40 33.41 3.00
CA ASN A 212 -12.07 33.39 1.58
C ASN A 212 -11.05 32.29 1.25
N ASN A 213 -9.94 32.18 2.01
CA ASN A 213 -8.97 31.11 1.78
C ASN A 213 -9.55 29.72 2.05
N TRP A 214 -10.45 29.58 3.04
CA TRP A 214 -11.16 28.33 3.31
C TRP A 214 -12.17 27.99 2.21
N LEU A 215 -12.86 28.98 1.64
CA LEU A 215 -13.77 28.82 0.49
C LEU A 215 -13.01 28.50 -0.80
N ASP A 216 -11.87 29.14 -1.04
CA ASP A 216 -10.99 28.88 -2.20
C ASP A 216 -10.36 27.47 -2.10
N ASP A 217 -9.97 27.03 -0.91
CA ASP A 217 -9.49 25.67 -0.64
C ASP A 217 -10.59 24.60 -0.80
N LEU A 218 -11.86 24.96 -0.54
CA LEU A 218 -13.00 24.07 -0.83
C LEU A 218 -13.32 24.02 -2.33
N ALA A 219 -13.02 25.09 -3.06
CA ALA A 219 -13.25 25.20 -4.50
C ALA A 219 -12.17 24.49 -5.33
N GLN A 220 -10.93 24.42 -4.84
CA GLN A 220 -9.85 23.69 -5.50
C GLN A 220 -9.71 22.29 -4.87
N ASN A 221 -10.24 21.26 -5.54
CA ASN A 221 -9.97 19.89 -5.12
C ASN A 221 -8.47 19.60 -5.39
N PRO A 222 -7.62 19.45 -4.34
CA PRO A 222 -6.19 19.21 -4.52
C PRO A 222 -5.93 17.97 -5.39
N MET A 223 -6.85 17.00 -5.39
CA MET A 223 -6.74 15.77 -6.16
C MET A 223 -6.91 15.95 -7.68
N GLU A 224 -7.29 17.13 -8.15
CA GLU A 224 -7.45 17.42 -9.59
C GLU A 224 -6.22 18.07 -10.22
N LYS A 225 -5.17 18.37 -9.43
CA LYS A 225 -3.94 18.91 -9.97
C LYS A 225 -3.25 17.88 -10.86
N VAL A 226 -3.13 18.21 -12.15
CA VAL A 226 -2.43 17.36 -13.12
C VAL A 226 -0.92 17.62 -13.01
N PHE A 227 -0.16 16.56 -12.74
CA PHE A 227 1.30 16.59 -12.78
C PHE A 227 1.79 15.96 -14.08
N THR A 228 2.68 16.66 -14.78
CA THR A 228 3.37 16.14 -15.97
C THR A 228 4.80 15.77 -15.57
N ASP A 229 5.33 14.67 -16.10
CA ASP A 229 6.67 14.16 -15.79
C ASP A 229 7.78 14.80 -16.66
N THR A 230 7.47 15.88 -17.38
CA THR A 230 8.34 16.51 -18.39
C THR A 230 9.64 17.11 -17.84
N TYR A 231 9.74 17.31 -16.52
CA TYR A 231 10.91 17.89 -15.88
C TYR A 231 11.91 16.86 -15.36
N ILE A 232 11.61 15.55 -15.45
CA ILE A 232 12.48 14.48 -14.94
C ILE A 232 13.14 13.73 -16.10
N ASP A 233 14.44 13.46 -15.98
CA ASP A 233 15.13 12.55 -16.89
C ASP A 233 14.56 11.12 -16.76
N ILE A 234 14.05 10.58 -17.87
CA ILE A 234 13.48 9.23 -17.96
C ILE A 234 14.47 8.16 -17.44
N LYS A 235 15.77 8.30 -17.74
CA LYS A 235 16.80 7.37 -17.28
C LYS A 235 16.96 7.43 -15.76
N GLU A 236 16.96 8.63 -15.21
CA GLU A 236 17.07 8.81 -13.76
C GLU A 236 15.86 8.22 -13.04
N ARG A 237 14.66 8.54 -13.52
CA ARG A 237 13.39 7.98 -13.02
C ARG A 237 13.38 6.46 -13.05
N LEU A 238 13.78 5.87 -14.18
CA LEU A 238 13.86 4.43 -14.34
C LEU A 238 14.87 3.83 -13.35
N ASN A 239 16.05 4.42 -13.21
CA ASN A 239 17.08 3.94 -12.29
C ASN A 239 16.60 3.98 -10.83
N ARG A 240 15.97 5.07 -10.39
CA ARG A 240 15.37 5.19 -9.05
C ARG A 240 14.31 4.09 -8.82
N ALA A 241 13.38 3.94 -9.75
CA ALA A 241 12.30 2.96 -9.66
C ALA A 241 12.81 1.51 -9.66
N VAL A 242 13.78 1.17 -10.52
CA VAL A 242 14.40 -0.16 -10.58
C VAL A 242 15.12 -0.46 -9.27
N LYS A 243 15.94 0.48 -8.78
CA LYS A 243 16.67 0.32 -7.52
C LYS A 243 15.71 0.01 -6.36
N MET A 244 14.68 0.84 -6.16
CA MET A 244 13.69 0.64 -5.10
C MET A 244 12.94 -0.69 -5.23
N THR A 245 12.57 -1.07 -6.44
CA THR A 245 11.83 -2.31 -6.70
C THR A 245 12.70 -3.53 -6.37
N VAL A 246 13.97 -3.53 -6.80
CA VAL A 246 14.92 -4.62 -6.52
C VAL A 246 15.21 -4.72 -5.02
N GLU A 247 15.50 -3.59 -4.36
CA GLU A 247 15.75 -3.56 -2.92
C GLU A 247 14.54 -4.08 -2.12
N SER A 248 13.32 -3.67 -2.48
CA SER A 248 12.09 -4.16 -1.85
C SER A 248 11.88 -5.66 -2.07
N ALA A 249 12.17 -6.17 -3.27
CA ALA A 249 12.10 -7.61 -3.56
C ALA A 249 13.14 -8.41 -2.75
N VAL A 250 14.34 -7.86 -2.54
CA VAL A 250 15.36 -8.46 -1.66
C VAL A 250 14.86 -8.52 -0.22
N GLN A 251 14.20 -7.47 0.28
CA GLN A 251 13.62 -7.48 1.63
C GLN A 251 12.54 -8.56 1.79
N ILE A 252 11.61 -8.66 0.83
CA ILE A 252 10.59 -9.73 0.82
C ILE A 252 11.26 -11.11 0.85
N LYS A 253 12.31 -11.31 0.05
CA LYS A 253 13.07 -12.56 0.03
C LYS A 253 13.75 -12.87 1.37
N GLN A 254 14.30 -11.87 2.05
CA GLN A 254 14.92 -12.05 3.37
C GLN A 254 13.89 -12.41 4.44
N LEU A 255 12.75 -11.72 4.44
CA LEU A 255 11.61 -11.99 5.32
C LEU A 255 11.10 -13.42 5.12
N ALA A 256 10.86 -13.83 3.86
CA ALA A 256 10.43 -15.19 3.54
C ALA A 256 11.44 -16.27 3.98
N LYS A 257 12.75 -16.01 3.89
CA LYS A 257 13.79 -16.94 4.35
C LYS A 257 13.80 -17.12 5.87
N SER A 258 13.44 -16.10 6.65
CA SER A 258 13.38 -16.19 8.11
C SER A 258 12.27 -17.13 8.61
N MET A 259 11.32 -17.47 7.73
CA MET A 259 10.22 -18.41 8.02
C MET A 259 10.63 -19.87 7.85
N ILE A 260 11.81 -20.13 7.28
CA ILE A 260 12.42 -21.46 7.31
C ILE A 260 13.00 -21.62 8.73
N PRO A 261 12.55 -22.60 9.54
CA PRO A 261 13.02 -22.74 10.90
C PRO A 261 14.54 -22.90 10.91
N LYS A 262 15.24 -21.86 11.38
CA LYS A 262 16.65 -21.99 11.74
C LYS A 262 16.69 -22.80 13.02
N CYS A 263 17.33 -23.96 12.98
CA CYS A 263 17.70 -24.70 14.17
C CYS A 263 18.75 -23.85 14.92
N ILE A 264 18.30 -22.94 15.79
CA ILE A 264 19.18 -22.15 16.64
C ILE A 264 19.67 -23.08 17.75
N ILE A 265 20.87 -23.64 17.57
CA ILE A 265 21.60 -24.29 18.66
C ILE A 265 22.16 -23.16 19.53
N SER A 266 21.40 -22.72 20.54
CA SER A 266 21.94 -21.79 21.54
C SER A 266 22.80 -22.58 22.53
N CYS A 267 24.12 -22.42 22.47
CA CYS A 267 25.03 -22.92 23.49
C CYS A 267 25.11 -21.88 24.62
N SER A 268 24.30 -22.03 25.67
CA SER A 268 24.44 -21.22 26.88
C SER A 268 25.61 -21.77 27.70
N ARG A 269 26.75 -21.07 27.73
CA ARG A 269 27.75 -21.26 28.79
C ARG A 269 27.19 -20.63 30.06
N SER A 270 26.81 -21.43 31.05
CA SER A 270 26.69 -20.90 32.41
C SER A 270 28.10 -20.63 32.93
N LEU A 271 28.39 -19.38 33.26
CA LEU A 271 29.57 -19.00 34.03
C LEU A 271 29.22 -19.20 35.51
N ASP A 272 29.21 -20.46 35.94
CA ASP A 272 29.20 -20.82 37.36
C ASP A 272 30.25 -21.90 37.57
N GLY A 273 31.25 -21.60 38.40
CA GLY A 273 32.00 -22.53 39.22
C GLY A 273 32.62 -23.77 38.57
N VAL A 274 33.95 -23.78 38.50
CA VAL A 274 34.81 -24.96 38.30
C VAL A 274 34.31 -26.18 39.09
N LYS A 275 33.84 -27.24 38.40
CA LYS A 275 34.23 -28.67 38.57
C LYS A 275 33.32 -29.62 37.76
N SER A 276 33.97 -30.52 37.03
CA SER A 276 33.44 -31.74 36.39
C SER A 276 32.50 -31.58 35.19
N GLY A 277 32.78 -32.38 34.14
CA GLY A 277 32.16 -32.28 32.83
C GLY A 277 30.76 -32.88 32.74
N PHE A 278 29.95 -32.28 31.86
CA PHE A 278 29.03 -32.92 30.92
C PHE A 278 28.37 -31.77 30.13
N ILE A 279 28.68 -31.64 28.84
CA ILE A 279 27.98 -30.69 27.96
C ILE A 279 26.59 -31.27 27.71
N LYS A 280 25.57 -30.73 28.39
CA LYS A 280 24.18 -31.10 28.17
C LYS A 280 23.64 -30.36 26.96
N MET A 281 23.64 -30.99 25.79
CA MET A 281 22.99 -30.47 24.58
C MET A 281 21.46 -30.57 24.72
N ASN A 282 20.81 -29.48 25.11
CA ASN A 282 19.35 -29.39 25.04
C ASN A 282 18.94 -28.84 23.66
N LYS A 283 18.40 -29.70 22.80
CA LYS A 283 17.60 -29.25 21.63
C LYS A 283 16.30 -28.65 22.15
N ARG A 284 16.19 -27.33 22.19
CA ARG A 284 14.89 -26.66 22.27
C ARG A 284 14.52 -26.16 20.88
N CYS A 285 13.64 -26.88 20.20
CA CYS A 285 12.88 -26.28 19.10
C CYS A 285 11.87 -25.33 19.74
N PHE A 286 12.09 -24.02 19.60
CA PHE A 286 11.04 -23.05 19.88
C PHE A 286 10.07 -23.06 18.71
N THR A 287 8.93 -23.72 18.90
CA THR A 287 7.72 -23.43 18.13
C THR A 287 7.09 -22.18 18.75
N GLN A 288 7.20 -21.04 18.07
CA GLN A 288 6.23 -19.96 18.19
C GLN A 288 5.29 -20.04 16.99
#